data_AF-A0A1J5FBG5-F1
#
_entry.id   AF-A0A1J5FBG5-F1
#
_cell.length_a   1.000
_cell.length_b   1.000
_cell.length_c   1.000
_cell.angle_alpha   90.00
_cell.angle_beta   90.00
_cell.angle_gamma   90.00
#
_symmetry.space_group_name_H-M   'P 1'
#
loop_
_entity.id
_entity.type
_entity.pdbx_description
1 polymer ?
#
loop_
_entity_poly.entity_id
_entity_poly.type
_entity_poly.pdbx_seq_one_letter_code
_entity_poly.pdbx_strand_id
1 'polypeptide(L)'
;MNEEKDKKSNMLHYLAYSILGICLLVSVYFNLSHEQALIQKDINIAKCDKFENLRSDVQSEYVSKEDFQSLKNRLADLSGQKKLLLEQRDAMQQKSEKEEPKAAAPLDSNITMAKDFAKCYNMDVGSYIINYQCKKNISDFIDKHKDAKYFEIIGIVDEIEFKLYKNLQNNDFIYENLGITQKTIEYMKKLTDSGLAKHRAIEAIWVIKSHAGRQTSAYNTNYKLLSKDGKRGVIVRAYK
;
A
#
# COMPACT_ATOMS: atom_id res chain seq x y z
N MET A 1 53.46 -96.59 22.19
CA MET A 1 53.32 -95.58 21.12
C MET A 1 52.00 -94.79 21.18
N ASN A 2 51.29 -94.75 22.32
CA ASN A 2 50.00 -94.03 22.48
C ASN A 2 50.08 -92.82 23.43
N GLU A 3 50.95 -92.79 24.45
CA GLU A 3 51.04 -91.64 25.37
C GLU A 3 51.62 -90.36 24.75
N GLU A 4 52.49 -90.48 23.76
CA GLU A 4 53.12 -89.30 23.12
C GLU A 4 52.15 -88.56 22.18
N LYS A 5 51.12 -89.25 21.66
CA LYS A 5 50.07 -88.66 20.82
C LYS A 5 49.07 -87.83 21.65
N ASP A 6 48.72 -88.28 22.86
CA ASP A 6 47.78 -87.55 23.73
C ASP A 6 48.37 -86.24 24.26
N LYS A 7 49.67 -86.21 24.60
CA LYS A 7 50.34 -84.97 25.01
C LYS A 7 50.37 -83.91 23.90
N LYS A 8 50.61 -84.32 22.64
CA LYS A 8 50.58 -83.43 21.48
C LYS A 8 49.17 -82.91 21.17
N SER A 9 48.15 -83.76 21.32
CA SER A 9 46.75 -83.37 21.14
C SER A 9 46.34 -82.29 22.16
N ASN A 10 46.65 -82.49 23.44
CA ASN A 10 46.32 -81.52 24.49
C ASN A 10 47.05 -80.19 24.28
N MET A 11 48.33 -80.21 23.87
CA MET A 11 49.08 -78.98 23.54
C MET A 11 48.45 -78.21 22.36
N LEU A 12 47.95 -78.92 21.35
CA LEU A 12 47.26 -78.33 20.21
C LEU A 12 45.94 -77.65 20.63
N HIS A 13 45.19 -78.26 21.56
CA HIS A 13 43.97 -77.68 22.10
C HIS A 13 44.27 -76.42 22.91
N TYR A 14 45.32 -76.41 23.75
CA TYR A 14 45.73 -75.21 24.48
C TYR A 14 46.13 -74.05 23.55
N LEU A 15 46.85 -74.34 22.46
CA LEU A 15 47.17 -73.33 21.45
C LEU A 15 45.92 -72.82 20.73
N ALA A 16 44.98 -73.71 20.39
CA ALA A 16 43.71 -73.31 19.77
C ALA A 16 42.88 -72.43 20.72
N TYR A 17 42.80 -72.76 22.00
CA TYR A 17 42.09 -71.95 23.00
C TYR A 17 42.79 -70.61 23.28
N SER A 18 44.13 -70.55 23.26
CA SER A 18 44.83 -69.27 23.43
C SER A 18 44.60 -68.35 22.24
N ILE A 19 44.61 -68.88 21.01
CA ILE A 19 44.30 -68.12 19.79
C ILE A 19 42.85 -67.62 19.84
N LEU A 20 41.90 -68.49 20.24
CA LEU A 20 40.50 -68.09 20.38
C LEU A 20 40.33 -66.96 21.41
N GLY A 21 41.01 -67.05 22.55
CA GLY A 21 41.00 -66.01 23.58
C GLY A 21 41.55 -64.67 23.07
N ILE A 22 42.64 -64.69 22.31
CA ILE A 22 43.22 -63.49 21.70
C ILE A 22 42.25 -62.89 20.68
N CYS A 23 41.63 -63.71 19.81
CA CYS A 23 40.65 -63.23 18.84
C CYS A 23 39.44 -62.57 19.51
N LEU A 24 38.96 -63.10 20.63
CA LEU A 24 37.88 -62.50 21.42
C LEU A 24 38.29 -61.17 22.05
N LEU A 25 39.52 -61.05 22.55
CA LEU A 25 40.01 -59.78 23.09
C LEU A 25 40.15 -58.72 22.00
N VAL A 26 40.64 -59.10 20.82
CA VAL A 26 40.76 -58.19 19.67
C VAL A 26 39.39 -57.75 19.17
N SER A 27 38.40 -58.64 19.10
CA SER A 27 37.05 -58.26 18.66
C SER A 27 36.34 -57.34 19.65
N VAL A 28 36.53 -57.56 20.96
CA VAL A 28 36.03 -56.65 22.01
C VAL A 28 36.68 -55.28 21.90
N TYR A 29 38.00 -55.21 21.73
CA TYR A 29 38.72 -53.96 21.55
C TYR A 29 38.25 -53.19 20.29
N PHE A 30 38.05 -53.91 19.18
CA PHE A 30 37.56 -53.30 17.94
C PHE A 30 36.13 -52.77 18.08
N ASN A 31 35.23 -53.47 18.76
CA ASN A 31 33.88 -52.98 19.02
C ASN A 31 33.86 -51.75 19.93
N LEU A 32 34.66 -51.73 20.99
CA LEU A 32 34.78 -50.58 21.90
C LEU A 32 35.32 -49.33 21.19
N SER A 33 36.37 -49.49 20.37
CA SER A 33 36.92 -48.39 19.58
C SER A 33 35.94 -47.88 18.51
N HIS A 34 35.14 -48.77 17.92
CA HIS A 34 34.13 -48.38 16.93
C HIS A 34 32.95 -47.63 17.57
N GLU A 35 32.47 -48.05 18.74
CA GLU A 35 31.46 -47.30 19.50
C GLU A 35 31.96 -45.90 19.89
N GLN A 36 33.20 -45.77 20.36
CA GLN A 36 33.78 -44.47 20.69
C GLN A 36 33.85 -43.53 19.47
N ALA A 37 34.16 -44.06 18.28
CA ALA A 37 34.17 -43.28 17.05
C ALA A 37 32.76 -42.83 16.61
N LEU A 38 31.73 -43.66 16.82
CA LEU A 38 30.34 -43.30 16.55
C LEU A 38 29.85 -42.21 17.51
N ILE A 39 30.14 -42.33 18.80
CA ILE A 39 29.79 -41.33 19.82
C ILE A 39 30.43 -39.97 19.51
N GLN A 40 31.70 -39.94 19.09
CA GLN A 40 32.37 -38.68 18.72
C GLN A 40 31.76 -38.03 17.47
N LYS A 41 31.28 -38.84 16.52
CA LYS A 41 30.60 -38.35 15.31
C LYS A 41 29.25 -37.73 15.66
N ASP A 42 28.47 -38.36 16.54
CA ASP A 42 27.18 -37.84 16.99
C ASP A 42 27.32 -36.56 17.83
N ILE A 43 28.37 -36.45 18.66
CA ILE A 43 28.70 -35.21 19.39
C ILE A 43 29.02 -34.05 18.45
N ASN A 44 29.72 -34.32 17.33
CA ASN A 44 30.04 -33.30 16.33
C ASN A 44 28.82 -32.89 15.48
N ILE A 45 27.88 -33.80 15.25
CA ILE A 45 26.61 -33.50 14.55
C ILE A 45 25.63 -32.75 15.49
N ALA A 46 25.73 -32.96 16.80
CA ALA A 46 24.92 -32.26 17.82
C ALA A 46 25.39 -30.82 18.13
N LYS A 47 26.46 -30.33 17.50
CA LYS A 47 26.75 -28.89 17.46
C LYS A 47 25.75 -28.24 16.50
N CYS A 48 24.55 -27.93 16.99
CA CYS A 48 23.64 -27.02 16.30
C CYS A 48 24.39 -25.71 16.05
N ASP A 49 24.67 -25.40 14.79
CA ASP A 49 25.24 -24.11 14.40
C ASP A 49 24.32 -23.00 14.92
N LYS A 50 24.85 -22.18 15.83
CA LYS A 50 24.16 -20.97 16.27
C LYS A 50 24.00 -20.05 15.06
N PHE A 51 22.91 -19.28 15.01
CA PHE A 51 22.67 -18.31 13.94
C PHE A 51 23.88 -17.39 13.68
N GLU A 52 24.60 -17.04 14.74
CA GLU A 52 25.85 -16.25 14.74
C GLU A 52 26.99 -16.88 13.90
N ASN A 53 26.94 -18.20 13.68
CA ASN A 53 27.93 -18.95 12.89
C ASN A 53 27.55 -19.05 11.40
N LEU A 54 26.36 -18.59 10.99
CA LEU A 54 25.99 -18.55 9.58
C LEU A 54 26.82 -17.49 8.84
N ARG A 55 26.98 -17.63 7.53
CA ARG A 55 27.62 -16.56 6.74
C ARG A 55 26.82 -15.26 6.82
N SER A 56 27.52 -14.13 6.81
CA SER A 56 26.92 -12.80 6.95
C SER A 56 25.88 -12.46 5.88
N ASP A 57 26.04 -12.99 4.67
CA ASP A 57 25.06 -12.83 3.58
C ASP A 57 23.74 -13.54 3.92
N VAL A 58 23.82 -14.77 4.44
CA VAL A 58 22.65 -15.51 4.93
C VAL A 58 22.05 -14.82 6.16
N GLN A 59 22.86 -14.34 7.10
CA GLN A 59 22.33 -13.62 8.27
C GLN A 59 21.57 -12.34 7.87
N SER A 60 22.01 -11.64 6.82
CA SER A 60 21.41 -10.38 6.37
C SER A 60 20.04 -10.54 5.70
N GLU A 61 19.69 -11.74 5.25
CA GLU A 61 18.38 -12.06 4.67
C GLU A 61 17.32 -12.37 5.73
N TYR A 62 17.72 -12.63 6.98
CA TYR A 62 16.82 -13.02 8.05
C TYR A 62 16.43 -11.81 8.89
N VAL A 63 15.12 -11.63 9.05
CA VAL A 63 14.56 -10.63 9.96
C VAL A 63 14.37 -11.26 11.33
N SER A 64 14.57 -10.47 12.39
CA SER A 64 14.33 -10.97 13.74
C SER A 64 12.88 -11.44 13.90
N LYS A 65 12.63 -12.39 14.80
CA LYS A 65 11.28 -12.91 15.05
C LYS A 65 10.33 -11.79 15.50
N GLU A 66 10.85 -10.81 16.21
CA GLU A 66 10.13 -9.61 16.66
C GLU A 66 9.75 -8.71 15.48
N ASP A 67 10.70 -8.46 14.56
CA ASP A 67 10.45 -7.70 13.34
C ASP A 67 9.45 -8.39 12.42
N PHE A 68 9.53 -9.73 12.28
CA PHE A 68 8.57 -10.50 11.51
C PHE A 68 7.16 -10.41 12.09
N GLN A 69 7.02 -10.52 13.41
CA GLN A 69 5.71 -10.37 14.08
C GLN A 69 5.19 -8.94 13.96
N SER A 70 6.06 -7.94 14.07
CA SER A 70 5.73 -6.53 13.82
C SER A 70 5.24 -6.30 12.39
N LEU A 71 5.93 -6.86 11.38
CA LEU A 71 5.51 -6.82 9.98
C LEU A 71 4.16 -7.51 9.77
N LYS A 72 3.96 -8.68 10.37
CA LYS A 72 2.71 -9.45 10.26
C LYS A 72 1.54 -8.67 10.84
N ASN A 73 1.73 -8.03 11.99
CA ASN A 73 0.71 -7.19 12.63
C ASN A 73 0.39 -5.95 11.78
N ARG A 74 1.42 -5.29 11.22
CA ARG A 74 1.24 -4.18 10.28
C ARG A 74 0.49 -4.60 9.02
N LEU A 75 0.78 -5.78 8.47
CA LEU A 75 0.09 -6.31 7.29
C LEU A 75 -1.39 -6.60 7.59
N ALA A 76 -1.67 -7.16 8.78
CA ALA A 76 -3.04 -7.40 9.23
C ALA A 76 -3.82 -6.09 9.44
N ASP A 77 -3.18 -5.08 10.02
CA ASP A 77 -3.77 -3.74 10.20
C ASP A 77 -4.07 -3.07 8.85
N LEU A 78 -3.11 -3.08 7.91
CA LEU A 78 -3.31 -2.56 6.55
C LEU A 78 -4.42 -3.29 5.79
N SER A 79 -4.52 -4.60 5.96
CA SER A 79 -5.62 -5.42 5.42
C SER A 79 -6.98 -4.99 5.99
N GLY A 80 -7.03 -4.76 7.30
CA GLY A 80 -8.22 -4.25 7.99
C GLY A 80 -8.64 -2.86 7.51
N GLN A 81 -7.68 -1.94 7.39
CA GLN A 81 -7.92 -0.59 6.86
C GLN A 81 -8.42 -0.62 5.41
N LYS A 82 -7.86 -1.49 4.56
CA LYS A 82 -8.33 -1.68 3.18
C LYS A 82 -9.80 -2.11 3.13
N LYS A 83 -10.21 -3.03 4.01
CA LYS A 83 -11.59 -3.50 4.10
C LYS A 83 -12.55 -2.37 4.52
N LEU A 84 -12.18 -1.60 5.54
CA LEU A 84 -12.96 -0.44 5.99
C LEU A 84 -13.11 0.61 4.90
N LEU A 85 -12.06 0.89 4.13
CA LEU A 85 -12.12 1.83 3.01
C LEU A 85 -13.04 1.35 1.89
N LEU A 86 -13.08 0.04 1.61
CA LEU A 86 -14.02 -0.54 0.64
C LEU A 86 -15.47 -0.44 1.11
N GLU A 87 -15.73 -0.73 2.39
CA GLU A 87 -17.07 -0.59 2.98
C GLU A 87 -17.52 0.89 3.01
N GLN A 88 -16.62 1.82 3.32
CA GLN A 88 -16.90 3.27 3.26
C GLN A 88 -17.17 3.74 1.83
N ARG A 89 -16.44 3.23 0.84
CA ARG A 89 -16.69 3.51 -0.58
C ARG A 89 -18.09 3.06 -0.99
N ASP A 90 -18.47 1.84 -0.62
CA ASP A 90 -19.77 1.25 -0.98
C ASP A 90 -20.93 1.99 -0.30
N ALA A 91 -20.74 2.38 0.97
CA ALA A 91 -21.68 3.22 1.71
C ALA A 91 -21.80 4.64 1.12
N MET A 92 -20.69 5.24 0.65
CA MET A 92 -20.72 6.53 -0.06
C MET A 92 -21.44 6.43 -1.41
N GLN A 93 -21.24 5.35 -2.16
CA GLN A 93 -21.96 5.14 -3.43
C GLN A 93 -23.47 5.04 -3.22
N GLN A 94 -23.93 4.31 -2.20
CA GLN A 94 -25.37 4.25 -1.86
C GLN A 94 -25.94 5.58 -1.34
N LYS A 95 -25.13 6.39 -0.66
CA LYS A 95 -25.56 7.70 -0.14
C LYS A 95 -25.57 8.79 -1.21
N SER A 96 -24.72 8.66 -2.24
CA SER A 96 -24.69 9.53 -3.43
C SER A 96 -25.97 9.43 -4.25
N GLU A 97 -26.67 8.30 -4.22
CA GLU A 97 -27.85 8.05 -5.04
C GLU A 97 -29.10 8.85 -4.61
N LYS A 98 -29.09 9.49 -3.42
CA LYS A 98 -30.30 10.14 -2.86
C LYS A 98 -30.44 11.65 -3.02
N GLU A 99 -29.44 12.37 -3.54
CA GLU A 99 -29.62 13.74 -4.07
C GLU A 99 -28.31 14.19 -4.74
N GLU A 100 -28.07 13.71 -5.96
CA GLU A 100 -26.94 14.22 -6.76
C GLU A 100 -27.24 15.66 -7.23
N PRO A 101 -26.30 16.61 -7.04
CA PRO A 101 -26.32 17.83 -7.82
C PRO A 101 -26.26 17.44 -9.30
N LYS A 102 -27.22 17.93 -10.10
CA LYS A 102 -27.32 17.62 -11.52
C LYS A 102 -25.95 17.81 -12.19
N ALA A 103 -25.42 16.73 -12.76
CA ALA A 103 -24.03 16.64 -13.22
C ALA A 103 -23.75 17.35 -14.56
N ALA A 104 -24.76 17.88 -15.23
CA ALA A 104 -24.60 18.55 -16.51
C ALA A 104 -25.61 19.67 -16.70
N ALA A 105 -25.14 20.83 -17.15
CA ALA A 105 -25.98 21.92 -17.61
C ALA A 105 -26.75 21.52 -18.88
N PRO A 106 -28.00 21.99 -19.09
CA PRO A 106 -28.71 21.77 -20.33
C PRO A 106 -27.98 22.44 -21.51
N LEU A 107 -27.78 21.70 -22.60
CA LEU A 107 -27.33 22.24 -23.89
C LEU A 107 -28.54 22.87 -24.59
N ASP A 108 -28.79 24.16 -24.38
CA ASP A 108 -29.76 24.94 -25.13
C ASP A 108 -29.02 26.04 -25.92
N SER A 109 -29.19 26.05 -27.24
CA SER A 109 -28.53 26.96 -28.16
C SER A 109 -28.95 28.43 -28.00
N ASN A 110 -30.06 28.70 -27.29
CA ASN A 110 -30.55 30.05 -27.03
C ASN A 110 -30.04 30.63 -25.71
N ILE A 111 -29.09 29.96 -25.05
CA ILE A 111 -28.51 30.41 -23.79
C ILE A 111 -27.17 31.08 -24.03
N THR A 112 -27.03 32.31 -23.54
CA THR A 112 -25.81 33.11 -23.61
C THR A 112 -25.11 33.18 -22.26
N MET A 113 -23.79 33.04 -22.28
CA MET A 113 -22.97 33.17 -21.08
C MET A 113 -22.76 34.65 -20.76
N ALA A 114 -22.89 35.04 -19.49
CA ALA A 114 -22.49 36.36 -19.02
C ALA A 114 -20.99 36.60 -19.29
N LYS A 115 -20.61 37.86 -19.59
CA LYS A 115 -19.21 38.21 -19.89
C LYS A 115 -18.32 38.12 -18.66
N ASP A 116 -18.88 38.39 -17.49
CA ASP A 116 -18.20 38.31 -16.20
C ASP A 116 -18.45 36.98 -15.50
N PHE A 117 -17.55 36.64 -14.57
CA PHE A 117 -17.61 35.40 -13.81
C PHE A 117 -17.02 35.61 -12.41
N ALA A 118 -17.55 34.90 -11.42
CA ALA A 118 -17.01 34.93 -10.07
C ALA A 118 -15.72 34.10 -10.01
N LYS A 119 -14.73 34.63 -9.29
CA LYS A 119 -13.43 34.00 -9.10
C LYS A 119 -13.19 33.70 -7.62
N CYS A 120 -12.84 32.46 -7.32
CA CYS A 120 -12.37 32.03 -6.01
C CYS A 120 -11.06 31.24 -6.19
N TYR A 121 -9.92 31.88 -5.93
CA TYR A 121 -8.58 31.32 -6.26
C TYR A 121 -7.68 31.03 -5.05
N ASN A 122 -8.19 31.21 -3.83
CA ASN A 122 -7.41 31.09 -2.59
C ASN A 122 -7.94 29.97 -1.69
N MET A 123 -8.13 28.78 -2.23
CA MET A 123 -8.35 27.58 -1.42
C MET A 123 -7.03 26.92 -1.03
N ASP A 124 -6.99 26.32 0.16
CA ASP A 124 -5.83 25.58 0.65
C ASP A 124 -5.55 24.31 -0.16
N VAL A 125 -4.31 23.84 -0.08
CA VAL A 125 -3.85 22.65 -0.81
C VAL A 125 -4.67 21.44 -0.37
N GLY A 126 -5.24 20.71 -1.32
CA GLY A 126 -6.07 19.52 -1.05
C GLY A 126 -7.40 19.82 -0.35
N SER A 127 -7.71 21.07 -0.08
CA SER A 127 -8.96 21.48 0.57
C SER A 127 -10.04 21.83 -0.45
N TYR A 128 -11.28 21.50 -0.11
CA TYR A 128 -12.48 21.96 -0.82
C TYR A 128 -13.25 23.04 -0.05
N ILE A 129 -12.75 23.46 1.11
CA ILE A 129 -13.45 24.40 1.99
C ILE A 129 -13.40 25.81 1.38
N ILE A 130 -14.58 26.40 1.18
CA ILE A 130 -14.72 27.76 0.67
C ILE A 130 -14.58 28.76 1.81
N ASN A 131 -13.56 29.62 1.74
CA ASN A 131 -13.37 30.69 2.71
C ASN A 131 -14.43 31.79 2.60
N TYR A 132 -14.52 32.64 3.62
CA TYR A 132 -15.53 33.71 3.68
C TYR A 132 -15.48 34.66 2.47
N GLN A 133 -14.28 35.07 2.03
CA GLN A 133 -14.13 35.97 0.90
C GLN A 133 -14.69 35.37 -0.39
N CYS A 134 -14.44 34.08 -0.62
CA CYS A 134 -14.99 33.38 -1.77
C CYS A 134 -16.51 33.24 -1.68
N LYS A 135 -17.06 32.94 -0.49
CA LYS A 135 -18.52 32.91 -0.29
C LYS A 135 -19.14 34.25 -0.67
N LYS A 136 -18.56 35.36 -0.17
CA LYS A 136 -19.00 36.71 -0.50
C LYS A 136 -18.93 37.00 -2.00
N ASN A 137 -17.80 36.72 -2.65
CA ASN A 137 -17.63 36.93 -4.09
C ASN A 137 -18.66 36.14 -4.93
N ILE A 138 -18.98 34.92 -4.50
CA ILE A 138 -20.00 34.08 -5.15
C ILE A 138 -21.39 34.68 -4.93
N SER A 139 -21.75 35.03 -3.70
CA SER A 139 -23.01 35.69 -3.35
C SER A 139 -23.23 36.98 -4.16
N ASP A 140 -22.25 37.88 -4.18
CA ASP A 140 -22.31 39.16 -4.90
C ASP A 140 -22.52 38.93 -6.42
N PHE A 141 -21.88 37.89 -6.98
CA PHE A 141 -22.05 37.53 -8.38
C PHE A 141 -23.46 36.98 -8.69
N ILE A 142 -24.01 36.15 -7.80
CA ILE A 142 -25.38 35.64 -7.95
C ILE A 142 -26.38 36.79 -7.85
N ASP A 143 -26.17 37.74 -6.92
CA ASP A 143 -27.04 38.90 -6.77
C ASP A 143 -27.03 39.81 -7.99
N LYS A 144 -25.90 39.88 -8.71
CA LYS A 144 -25.78 40.61 -9.96
C LYS A 144 -26.48 39.92 -11.14
N HIS A 145 -26.59 38.59 -11.10
CA HIS A 145 -27.14 37.75 -12.19
C HIS A 145 -28.35 36.95 -11.73
N LYS A 146 -29.28 37.58 -11.00
CA LYS A 146 -30.53 36.94 -10.51
C LYS A 146 -31.43 36.41 -11.63
N ASP A 147 -31.29 36.96 -12.82
CA ASP A 147 -31.99 36.58 -14.05
C ASP A 147 -31.34 35.38 -14.77
N ALA A 148 -30.24 34.83 -14.25
CA ALA A 148 -29.61 33.65 -14.84
C ALA A 148 -30.54 32.44 -14.77
N LYS A 149 -30.66 31.73 -15.90
CA LYS A 149 -31.33 30.43 -15.97
C LYS A 149 -30.59 29.38 -15.14
N TYR A 150 -29.26 29.42 -15.16
CA TYR A 150 -28.43 28.58 -14.32
C TYR A 150 -27.02 29.14 -14.11
N PHE A 151 -26.35 28.58 -13.11
CA PHE A 151 -24.93 28.80 -12.84
C PHE A 151 -24.11 27.55 -13.17
N GLU A 152 -23.01 27.74 -13.89
CA GLU A 152 -21.99 26.70 -14.15
C GLU A 152 -20.82 26.91 -13.20
N ILE A 153 -20.38 25.85 -12.53
CA ILE A 153 -19.29 25.88 -11.57
C ILE A 153 -18.15 24.98 -12.05
N ILE A 154 -16.97 25.57 -12.20
CA ILE A 154 -15.77 24.89 -12.67
C ILE A 154 -14.75 24.84 -11.54
N GLY A 155 -14.34 23.64 -11.15
CA GLY A 155 -13.27 23.43 -10.18
C GLY A 155 -11.89 23.74 -10.77
N ILE A 156 -11.06 24.42 -9.99
CA ILE A 156 -9.67 24.74 -10.30
C ILE A 156 -8.75 23.99 -9.35
N VAL A 157 -7.75 23.33 -9.91
CA VAL A 157 -6.72 22.60 -9.18
C VAL A 157 -5.36 23.11 -9.64
N ASP A 158 -4.44 23.26 -8.69
CA ASP A 158 -3.06 23.61 -8.99
C ASP A 158 -2.29 22.40 -9.53
N GLU A 159 -1.32 22.62 -10.41
CA GLU A 159 -0.47 21.55 -10.92
C GLU A 159 0.33 20.85 -9.82
N ILE A 160 0.69 21.59 -8.77
CA ILE A 160 1.42 21.10 -7.60
C ILE A 160 0.54 20.70 -6.41
N GLU A 161 -0.79 20.64 -6.60
CA GLU A 161 -1.76 20.37 -5.53
C GLU A 161 -1.42 19.10 -4.73
N PHE A 162 -0.88 18.10 -5.40
CA PHE A 162 -0.45 16.84 -4.79
C PHE A 162 1.03 16.58 -5.08
N LYS A 163 1.91 17.27 -4.34
CA LYS A 163 3.37 17.03 -4.36
C LYS A 163 3.72 15.55 -4.19
N LEU A 164 2.90 14.78 -3.47
CA LEU A 164 3.05 13.34 -3.32
C LEU A 164 3.17 12.62 -4.67
N TYR A 165 2.32 12.93 -5.66
CA TYR A 165 2.40 12.24 -6.96
C TYR A 165 3.69 12.56 -7.70
N LYS A 166 4.20 13.79 -7.60
CA LYS A 166 5.51 14.15 -8.15
C LYS A 166 6.64 13.38 -7.48
N ASN A 167 6.55 13.19 -6.16
CA ASN A 167 7.55 12.40 -5.42
C ASN A 167 7.48 10.91 -5.77
N LEU A 168 6.27 10.36 -5.95
CA LEU A 168 6.08 8.98 -6.40
C LEU A 168 6.55 8.78 -7.84
N GLN A 169 6.40 9.78 -8.71
CA GLN A 169 6.85 9.71 -10.09
C GLN A 169 8.38 9.61 -10.23
N ASN A 170 9.12 10.17 -9.28
CA ASN A 170 10.58 10.23 -9.30
C ASN A 170 11.23 9.12 -8.45
N ASN A 171 10.51 8.04 -8.15
CA ASN A 171 10.98 7.00 -7.25
C ASN A 171 11.02 5.63 -7.94
N ASP A 172 12.21 5.24 -8.39
CA ASP A 172 12.45 3.99 -9.12
C ASP A 172 12.07 2.74 -8.32
N PHE A 173 12.23 2.79 -6.99
CA PHE A 173 11.84 1.68 -6.10
C PHE A 173 10.35 1.34 -6.18
N ILE A 174 9.47 2.33 -6.34
CA ILE A 174 8.01 2.12 -6.48
C ILE A 174 7.71 1.31 -7.73
N TYR A 175 8.41 1.60 -8.83
CA TYR A 175 8.17 0.96 -10.12
C TYR A 175 8.65 -0.48 -10.13
N GLU A 176 9.84 -0.73 -9.58
CA GLU A 176 10.50 -2.03 -9.61
C GLU A 176 9.86 -3.04 -8.64
N ASN A 177 9.42 -2.60 -7.46
CA ASN A 177 9.01 -3.52 -6.39
C ASN A 177 7.49 -3.66 -6.19
N LEU A 178 6.69 -2.68 -6.64
CA LEU A 178 5.24 -2.68 -6.42
C LEU A 178 4.41 -2.96 -7.68
N GLY A 179 5.07 -3.13 -8.84
CA GLY A 179 4.39 -3.32 -10.13
C GLY A 179 3.49 -2.14 -10.52
N ILE A 180 3.72 -0.97 -9.91
CA ILE A 180 3.03 0.27 -10.25
C ILE A 180 3.79 0.87 -11.44
N THR A 181 3.09 1.38 -12.45
CA THR A 181 3.74 2.05 -13.58
C THR A 181 3.60 3.57 -13.46
N GLN A 182 4.43 4.33 -14.16
CA GLN A 182 4.27 5.78 -14.27
C GLN A 182 2.87 6.16 -14.77
N LYS A 183 2.32 5.41 -15.74
CA LYS A 183 0.94 5.59 -16.25
C LYS A 183 -0.10 5.42 -15.14
N THR A 184 0.11 4.45 -14.24
CA THR A 184 -0.77 4.23 -13.09
C THR A 184 -0.76 5.44 -12.16
N ILE A 185 0.42 6.00 -11.86
CA ILE A 185 0.55 7.19 -11.00
C ILE A 185 -0.10 8.41 -11.66
N GLU A 186 0.12 8.61 -12.95
CA GLU A 186 -0.52 9.69 -13.73
C GLU A 186 -2.05 9.56 -13.74
N TYR A 187 -2.56 8.33 -13.90
CA TYR A 187 -3.99 8.07 -13.84
C TYR A 187 -4.56 8.38 -12.46
N MET A 188 -3.89 7.94 -11.38
CA MET A 188 -4.28 8.28 -10.01
C MET A 188 -4.27 9.79 -9.78
N LYS A 189 -3.21 10.50 -10.20
CA LYS A 189 -3.15 11.96 -10.14
C LYS A 189 -4.34 12.59 -10.86
N LYS A 190 -4.64 12.15 -12.08
CA LYS A 190 -5.77 12.66 -12.87
C LYS A 190 -7.09 12.47 -12.14
N LEU A 191 -7.32 11.30 -11.55
CA LEU A 191 -8.53 11.00 -10.77
C LEU A 191 -8.63 11.87 -9.53
N THR A 192 -7.56 12.00 -8.76
CA THR A 192 -7.53 12.81 -7.54
C THR A 192 -7.76 14.29 -7.84
N ASP A 193 -7.09 14.83 -8.86
CA ASP A 193 -7.31 16.20 -9.33
C ASP A 193 -8.78 16.40 -9.76
N SER A 194 -9.37 15.43 -10.45
CA SER A 194 -10.78 15.51 -10.86
C SER A 194 -11.75 15.42 -9.68
N GLY A 195 -11.48 14.53 -8.72
CA GLY A 195 -12.27 14.40 -7.50
C GLY A 195 -12.25 15.69 -6.69
N LEU A 196 -11.07 16.26 -6.45
CA LEU A 196 -10.93 17.51 -5.70
C LEU A 196 -11.64 18.68 -6.41
N ALA A 197 -11.46 18.81 -7.73
CA ALA A 197 -12.17 19.82 -8.51
C ALA A 197 -13.70 19.69 -8.39
N LYS A 198 -14.22 18.46 -8.46
CA LYS A 198 -15.65 18.16 -8.31
C LYS A 198 -16.14 18.52 -6.91
N HIS A 199 -15.42 18.16 -5.85
CA HIS A 199 -15.78 18.53 -4.48
C HIS A 199 -15.81 20.05 -4.27
N ARG A 200 -14.81 20.78 -4.77
CA ARG A 200 -14.80 22.25 -4.74
C ARG A 200 -16.04 22.85 -5.44
N ALA A 201 -16.41 22.30 -6.59
CA ALA A 201 -17.58 22.75 -7.32
C ALA A 201 -18.89 22.46 -6.56
N ILE A 202 -19.00 21.29 -5.93
CA ILE A 202 -20.16 20.91 -5.10
C ILE A 202 -20.31 21.87 -3.91
N GLU A 203 -19.23 22.23 -3.22
CA GLU A 203 -19.29 23.22 -2.14
C GLU A 203 -19.77 24.58 -2.63
N ALA A 204 -19.33 25.02 -3.80
CA ALA A 204 -19.78 26.29 -4.37
C ALA A 204 -21.25 26.24 -4.78
N ILE A 205 -21.76 25.09 -5.25
CA ILE A 205 -23.19 24.87 -5.48
C ILE A 205 -23.97 25.02 -4.18
N TRP A 206 -23.47 24.49 -3.06
CA TRP A 206 -24.09 24.68 -1.76
C TRP A 206 -24.14 26.15 -1.36
N VAL A 207 -23.04 26.90 -1.54
CA VAL A 207 -23.04 28.35 -1.30
C VAL A 207 -24.09 29.06 -2.15
N ILE A 208 -24.19 28.74 -3.44
CA ILE A 208 -25.18 29.33 -4.34
C ILE A 208 -26.61 29.05 -3.84
N LYS A 209 -26.92 27.78 -3.55
CA LYS A 209 -28.26 27.36 -3.11
C LYS A 209 -28.62 27.89 -1.72
N SER A 210 -27.65 28.02 -0.83
CA SER A 210 -27.86 28.62 0.49
C SER A 210 -28.15 30.12 0.39
N HIS A 211 -27.59 30.82 -0.59
CA HIS A 211 -27.79 32.25 -0.79
C HIS A 211 -29.06 32.59 -1.58
N ALA A 212 -29.26 31.94 -2.74
CA ALA A 212 -30.34 32.27 -3.69
C ALA A 212 -31.57 31.33 -3.62
N GLY A 213 -31.50 30.27 -2.82
CA GLY A 213 -32.57 29.29 -2.64
C GLY A 213 -32.22 27.89 -3.18
N ARG A 214 -32.79 26.85 -2.55
CA ARG A 214 -32.48 25.44 -2.88
C ARG A 214 -32.84 25.07 -4.32
N GLN A 215 -33.83 25.75 -4.89
CA GLN A 215 -34.33 25.60 -6.25
C GLN A 215 -33.43 26.24 -7.32
N THR A 216 -32.43 27.04 -6.94
CA THR A 216 -31.51 27.66 -7.89
C THR A 216 -30.77 26.60 -8.69
N SER A 217 -30.85 26.71 -10.02
CA SER A 217 -30.16 25.84 -10.96
C SER A 217 -28.66 26.12 -10.97
N ALA A 218 -27.89 25.19 -10.40
CA ALA A 218 -26.45 25.28 -10.30
C ALA A 218 -25.82 23.91 -10.59
N TYR A 219 -24.86 23.87 -11.52
CA TYR A 219 -24.31 22.65 -12.09
C TYR A 219 -22.79 22.65 -12.01
N ASN A 220 -22.19 21.53 -11.64
CA ASN A 220 -20.74 21.36 -11.75
C ASN A 220 -20.40 20.93 -13.18
N THR A 221 -19.22 21.28 -13.64
CA THR A 221 -18.72 20.81 -14.93
C THR A 221 -18.11 19.41 -14.86
N ASN A 222 -18.09 18.73 -16.01
CA ASN A 222 -17.38 17.46 -16.21
C ASN A 222 -15.88 17.63 -16.48
N TYR A 223 -15.42 18.87 -16.63
CA TYR A 223 -14.02 19.22 -16.77
C TYR A 223 -13.55 20.06 -15.57
N LYS A 224 -12.24 20.14 -15.40
CA LYS A 224 -11.56 20.98 -14.41
C LYS A 224 -10.60 21.92 -15.12
N LEU A 225 -10.22 22.99 -14.43
CA LEU A 225 -9.13 23.86 -14.85
C LEU A 225 -7.88 23.51 -14.06
N LEU A 226 -6.77 23.36 -14.77
CA LEU A 226 -5.46 23.20 -14.17
C LEU A 226 -4.78 24.57 -14.14
N SER A 227 -4.39 25.04 -12.95
CA SER A 227 -3.63 26.28 -12.80
C SER A 227 -2.13 26.00 -12.78
N LYS A 228 -1.37 26.84 -13.49
CA LYS A 228 0.10 26.88 -13.41
C LYS A 228 0.61 27.98 -12.46
N ASP A 229 -0.26 28.87 -12.01
CA ASP A 229 0.09 30.05 -11.22
C ASP A 229 -0.27 29.89 -9.73
N GLY A 230 -0.50 28.66 -9.26
CA GLY A 230 -0.87 28.40 -7.86
C GLY A 230 -2.34 28.69 -7.50
N LYS A 231 -3.21 28.97 -8.49
CA LYS A 231 -4.62 29.30 -8.23
C LYS A 231 -5.41 28.03 -7.93
N ARG A 232 -6.20 28.07 -6.84
CA ARG A 232 -6.95 26.93 -6.32
C ARG A 232 -8.36 27.36 -5.93
N GLY A 233 -9.37 26.65 -6.42
CA GLY A 233 -10.74 26.92 -6.00
C GLY A 233 -11.77 26.72 -7.10
N VAL A 234 -12.56 27.74 -7.42
CA VAL A 234 -13.66 27.64 -8.39
C VAL A 234 -13.82 28.90 -9.25
N ILE A 235 -14.42 28.71 -10.42
CA ILE A 235 -15.03 29.77 -11.24
C ILE A 235 -16.53 29.51 -11.29
N VAL A 236 -17.32 30.56 -11.14
CA VAL A 236 -18.78 30.53 -11.33
C VAL A 236 -19.15 31.39 -12.52
N ARG A 237 -19.86 30.81 -13.48
CA ARG A 237 -20.41 31.48 -14.66
C ARG A 237 -21.93 31.51 -14.58
N ALA A 238 -22.52 32.56 -15.11
CA ALA A 238 -23.97 32.71 -15.23
C ALA A 238 -24.39 32.55 -16.69
N TYR A 239 -25.53 31.92 -16.90
CA TYR A 239 -26.09 31.64 -18.21
C TYR A 239 -27.54 32.14 -18.29
N LYS A 240 -27.85 32.92 -19.33
CA LYS A 240 -29.12 33.62 -19.55
C LYS A 240 -29.77 33.14 -20.84
#